data_AF-A0A6J8ASM1-F1
#
_entry.id   AF-A0A6J8ASM1-F1
#
_cell.length_a   1.000
_cell.length_b   1.000
_cell.length_c   1.000
_cell.angle_alpha   90.00
_cell.angle_beta   90.00
_cell.angle_gamma   90.00
#
_symmetry.space_group_name_H-M   'P 1'
#
loop_
_entity.id
_entity.type
_entity.pdbx_description
1 polymer ?
#
loop_
_entity_poly.entity_id
_entity_poly.type
_entity_poly.pdbx_seq_one_letter_code
_entity_poly.pdbx_strand_id
1 'polypeptide(L)'
;MDDDSATLSQVKERFGHPVEKWSDINHLRKSVGNSMYNTLQKKHKTSAVIKYFQKCFSYAISQKKKQPRKNTRRETLTSIVPHAFGHHEKCEHWCKEGNENYSFKSLPGGKPLSGDDLHDDLYIVFETMSNNSLKLATCGSTKDVESLNRMFSSKAPWRICYSTSESLNNRVAATVAQKNIGYHYISELH
;
A
#
# COMPACT_ATOMS: atom_id res chain seq x y z
N MET A 1 -1.64 -15.15 5.73
CA MET A 1 -1.11 -14.47 4.53
C MET A 1 -0.76 -15.56 3.55
N ASP A 2 -1.10 -15.39 2.27
CA ASP A 2 -0.85 -16.38 1.24
C ASP A 2 0.64 -16.35 0.87
N ASP A 3 1.38 -17.34 1.35
CA ASP A 3 2.81 -17.48 1.12
C ASP A 3 3.03 -18.63 0.15
N ASP A 4 3.02 -18.32 -1.15
CA ASP A 4 3.46 -19.24 -2.20
C ASP A 4 4.94 -19.62 -1.98
N SER A 5 5.16 -20.61 -1.13
CA SER A 5 6.49 -21.04 -0.70
C SER A 5 7.26 -21.78 -1.80
N ALA A 6 6.55 -22.35 -2.78
CA ALA A 6 7.14 -23.14 -3.85
C ALA A 6 7.98 -22.30 -4.85
N THR A 7 7.52 -21.09 -5.17
CA THR A 7 8.22 -20.19 -6.10
C THR A 7 9.47 -19.58 -5.48
N LEU A 8 9.43 -19.24 -4.19
CA LEU A 8 10.60 -18.70 -3.48
C LEU A 8 11.72 -19.73 -3.35
N SER A 9 11.38 -21.01 -3.13
CA SER A 9 12.38 -22.09 -3.04
C SER A 9 13.11 -22.29 -4.36
N GLN A 10 12.39 -22.33 -5.49
CA GLN A 10 13.03 -22.44 -6.83
C GLN A 10 13.91 -21.22 -7.17
N VAL A 11 13.48 -20.02 -6.77
CA VAL A 11 14.29 -18.81 -6.98
C VAL A 11 15.57 -18.86 -6.14
N LYS A 12 15.50 -19.30 -4.87
CA LYS A 12 16.69 -19.46 -4.03
C LYS A 12 17.63 -20.55 -4.55
N GLU A 13 17.09 -21.62 -5.13
CA GLU A 13 17.88 -22.70 -5.72
C GLU A 13 18.60 -22.27 -7.00
N ARG A 14 17.94 -21.43 -7.83
CA ARG A 14 18.50 -20.98 -9.12
C ARG A 14 19.43 -19.78 -9.02
N PHE A 15 19.29 -18.94 -7.99
CA PHE A 15 20.08 -17.72 -7.85
C PHE A 15 20.95 -17.80 -6.59
N GLY A 16 22.29 -17.77 -6.76
CA GLY A 16 23.26 -17.86 -5.67
C GLY A 16 23.34 -16.64 -4.74
N HIS A 17 22.34 -15.75 -4.76
CA HIS A 17 22.27 -14.55 -3.94
C HIS A 17 20.97 -14.52 -3.12
N PRO A 18 20.97 -13.93 -1.91
CA PRO A 18 19.77 -13.83 -1.09
C PRO A 18 18.68 -13.03 -1.81
N VAL A 19 17.52 -13.65 -2.03
CA VAL A 19 16.34 -13.00 -2.57
C VAL A 19 15.38 -12.68 -1.44
N GLU A 20 15.11 -11.38 -1.24
CA GLU A 20 14.15 -10.89 -0.27
C GLU A 20 12.77 -10.69 -0.92
N LYS A 21 11.72 -11.30 -0.34
CA LYS A 21 10.34 -11.11 -0.78
C LYS A 21 9.77 -9.85 -0.13
N TRP A 22 9.33 -8.91 -0.94
CA TRP A 22 8.64 -7.71 -0.45
C TRP A 22 7.13 -7.85 -0.64
N SER A 23 6.35 -7.43 0.35
CA SER A 23 4.90 -7.35 0.20
C SER A 23 4.51 -6.20 -0.75
N ASP A 24 3.47 -6.39 -1.55
CA ASP A 24 2.89 -5.29 -2.32
C ASP A 24 2.09 -4.34 -1.42
N ILE A 25 2.31 -3.03 -1.59
CA ILE A 25 1.66 -1.98 -0.79
C ILE A 25 0.13 -2.04 -0.89
N ASN A 26 -0.42 -2.33 -2.07
CA ASN A 26 -1.87 -2.34 -2.27
C ASN A 26 -2.50 -3.57 -1.60
N HIS A 27 -1.86 -4.74 -1.73
CA HIS A 27 -2.28 -5.94 -1.03
C HIS A 27 -2.25 -5.76 0.49
N LEU A 28 -1.20 -5.11 1.00
CA LEU A 28 -1.10 -4.77 2.42
C LEU A 28 -2.22 -3.85 2.87
N ARG A 29 -2.47 -2.74 2.16
CA ARG A 29 -3.58 -1.81 2.44
C ARG A 29 -4.94 -2.52 2.46
N LYS A 30 -5.16 -3.44 1.52
CA LYS A 30 -6.39 -4.24 1.44
C LYS A 30 -6.52 -5.19 2.64
N SER A 31 -5.46 -5.90 3.00
CA SER A 31 -5.44 -6.81 4.15
C SER A 31 -5.75 -6.09 5.46
N VAL A 32 -5.10 -4.95 5.68
CA VAL A 32 -5.33 -4.04 6.83
C VAL A 32 -6.77 -3.53 6.83
N GLY A 33 -7.26 -3.04 5.69
CA GLY A 33 -8.63 -2.57 5.57
C GLY A 33 -9.66 -3.66 5.90
N ASN A 34 -9.43 -4.89 5.42
CA ASN A 34 -10.30 -6.03 5.72
C ASN A 34 -10.26 -6.40 7.22
N SER A 35 -9.09 -6.35 7.86
CA SER A 35 -8.97 -6.59 9.30
C SER A 35 -9.79 -5.56 10.10
N MET A 36 -9.69 -4.26 9.75
CA MET A 36 -10.51 -3.21 10.35
C MET A 36 -12.01 -3.45 10.16
N TYR A 37 -12.45 -3.81 8.94
CA TYR A 37 -13.85 -4.12 8.70
C TYR A 37 -14.31 -5.34 9.50
N ASN A 38 -13.52 -6.40 9.58
CA ASN A 38 -13.90 -7.60 10.31
C ASN A 38 -14.02 -7.38 11.82
N THR A 39 -13.12 -6.58 12.40
CA THR A 39 -13.12 -6.31 13.85
C THR A 39 -14.12 -5.21 14.22
N LEU A 40 -14.11 -4.08 13.50
CA LEU A 40 -14.84 -2.87 13.89
C LEU A 40 -16.25 -2.78 13.29
N GLN A 41 -16.46 -3.22 12.04
CA GLN A 41 -17.78 -3.11 11.41
C GLN A 41 -18.80 -4.03 12.07
N LYS A 42 -18.36 -5.21 12.54
CA LYS A 42 -19.24 -6.19 13.21
C LYS A 42 -19.72 -5.70 14.57
N LYS A 43 -18.85 -5.02 15.33
CA LYS A 43 -19.14 -4.55 16.69
C LYS A 43 -19.73 -3.14 16.72
N HIS A 44 -19.12 -2.20 16.00
CA HIS A 44 -19.41 -0.77 16.13
C HIS A 44 -20.17 -0.17 14.94
N LYS A 45 -20.28 -0.89 13.81
CA LYS A 45 -20.98 -0.44 12.57
C LYS A 45 -20.50 0.94 12.02
N THR A 46 -19.27 1.35 12.30
CA THR A 46 -18.74 2.70 12.02
C THR A 46 -17.93 2.81 10.72
N SER A 47 -18.59 2.65 9.58
CA SER A 47 -17.90 2.65 8.25
C SER A 47 -17.10 3.93 7.95
N ALA A 48 -17.57 5.10 8.42
CA ALA A 48 -16.88 6.38 8.26
C ALA A 48 -15.59 6.45 9.10
N VAL A 49 -15.62 5.91 10.32
CA VAL A 49 -14.46 5.83 11.21
C VAL A 49 -13.40 4.88 10.63
N ILE A 50 -13.83 3.74 10.07
CA ILE A 50 -12.92 2.81 9.38
C ILE A 50 -12.21 3.51 8.20
N LYS A 51 -12.95 4.25 7.38
CA LYS A 51 -12.36 5.01 6.26
C LYS A 51 -11.35 6.06 6.72
N TYR A 52 -11.62 6.74 7.85
CA TYR A 52 -10.68 7.66 8.47
C TYR A 52 -9.36 6.96 8.80
N PHE A 53 -9.42 5.83 9.52
CA PHE A 53 -8.23 5.11 9.94
C PHE A 53 -7.46 4.49 8.77
N GLN A 54 -8.15 4.00 7.73
CA GLN A 54 -7.51 3.53 6.48
C GLN A 54 -6.73 4.64 5.78
N LYS A 55 -7.27 5.87 5.78
CA LYS A 55 -6.58 7.05 5.25
C LYS A 55 -5.34 7.37 6.07
N CYS A 56 -5.45 7.45 7.40
CA CYS A 56 -4.31 7.70 8.28
C CYS A 56 -3.21 6.63 8.14
N PHE A 57 -3.59 5.35 8.10
CA PHE A 57 -2.66 4.26 7.83
C PHE A 57 -1.95 4.41 6.49
N SER A 58 -2.70 4.72 5.42
CA SER A 58 -2.15 4.91 4.08
C SER A 58 -1.14 6.05 4.02
N TYR A 59 -1.38 7.15 4.75
CA TYR A 59 -0.39 8.23 4.87
C TYR A 59 0.85 7.76 5.62
N ALA A 60 0.69 7.14 6.79
CA ALA A 60 1.81 6.67 7.61
C ALA A 60 2.77 5.74 6.84
N ILE A 61 2.25 4.84 6.00
CA ILE A 61 3.09 3.94 5.19
C ILE A 61 3.69 4.62 3.95
N SER A 62 3.05 5.68 3.44
CA SER A 62 3.49 6.39 2.22
C SER A 62 4.54 7.47 2.49
N GLN A 63 4.79 7.82 3.76
CA GLN A 63 5.85 8.75 4.14
C GLN A 63 7.21 8.21 3.63
N LYS A 64 7.76 8.88 2.61
CA LYS A 64 9.00 8.44 1.93
C LYS A 64 10.20 8.44 2.89
N LYS A 65 11.21 7.62 2.61
CA LYS A 65 12.51 7.53 3.32
C LYS A 65 13.31 8.85 3.42
N LYS A 66 12.81 9.98 2.90
CA LYS A 66 13.57 11.21 2.63
C LYS A 66 13.50 12.30 3.70
N GLN A 67 12.87 12.07 4.85
CA GLN A 67 13.00 13.00 5.98
C GLN A 67 14.01 12.45 6.98
N PRO A 68 14.88 13.29 7.57
CA PRO A 68 15.67 12.91 8.73
C PRO A 68 14.67 12.63 9.85
N ARG A 69 14.35 11.36 10.07
CA ARG A 69 13.21 10.94 10.88
C ARG A 69 13.52 11.22 12.34
N LYS A 70 12.78 12.16 12.95
CA LYS A 70 12.62 12.16 14.41
C LYS A 70 11.88 10.90 14.86
N ASN A 71 10.86 10.44 14.09
CA ASN A 71 10.08 9.26 14.45
C ASN A 71 10.05 8.11 13.43
N THR A 72 9.97 6.89 13.96
CA THR A 72 9.81 5.65 13.21
C THR A 72 8.37 5.48 12.70
N ARG A 73 8.17 4.67 11.65
CA ARG A 73 6.81 4.33 11.16
C ARG A 73 5.96 3.70 12.26
N ARG A 74 6.59 2.96 13.17
CA ARG A 74 5.97 2.38 14.36
C ARG A 74 5.35 3.46 15.23
N GLU A 75 6.13 4.48 15.61
CA GLU A 75 5.64 5.59 16.44
C GLU A 75 4.50 6.35 15.79
N THR A 76 4.60 6.60 14.47
CA THR A 76 3.49 7.20 13.72
C THR A 76 2.22 6.35 13.84
N LEU A 77 2.32 5.03 13.62
CA LEU A 77 1.16 4.13 13.72
C LEU A 77 0.58 4.08 15.14
N THR A 78 1.41 4.08 16.18
CA THR A 78 0.95 4.08 17.58
C THR A 78 0.29 5.38 17.99
N SER A 79 0.62 6.50 17.33
CA SER A 79 0.03 7.81 17.64
C SER A 79 -1.35 8.05 16.99
N ILE A 80 -1.75 7.24 15.99
CA ILE A 80 -2.98 7.47 15.21
C ILE A 80 -4.25 7.29 16.06
N VAL A 81 -4.30 6.25 16.90
CA VAL A 81 -5.47 5.99 17.74
C VAL A 81 -5.62 7.07 18.82
N PRO A 82 -4.61 7.35 19.67
CA PRO A 82 -4.70 8.43 20.66
C PRO A 82 -5.13 9.77 20.04
N HIS A 83 -4.56 10.13 18.88
CA HIS A 83 -4.93 11.36 18.16
C HIS A 83 -6.42 11.42 17.81
N ALA A 84 -7.00 10.32 17.34
CA ALA A 84 -8.41 10.28 16.95
C ALA A 84 -9.36 10.49 18.15
N PHE A 85 -8.89 10.22 19.37
CA PHE A 85 -9.61 10.43 20.63
C PHE A 85 -9.25 11.75 21.31
N GLY A 86 -8.45 12.62 20.67
CA GLY A 86 -8.06 13.92 21.21
C GLY A 86 -6.84 13.89 22.13
N HIS A 87 -6.09 12.79 22.14
CA HIS A 87 -4.83 12.70 22.89
C HIS A 87 -3.65 12.96 21.95
N HIS A 88 -3.05 14.13 22.10
CA HIS A 88 -2.05 14.66 21.18
C HIS A 88 -0.61 14.59 21.70
N GLU A 89 -0.37 13.95 22.85
CA GLU A 89 0.96 13.83 23.48
C GLU A 89 2.03 13.21 22.58
N LYS A 90 1.62 12.21 21.78
CA LYS A 90 2.50 11.48 20.86
C LYS A 90 2.33 11.94 19.41
N CYS A 91 1.56 13.01 19.21
CA CYS A 91 1.44 13.63 17.91
C CYS A 91 2.68 14.47 17.62
N GLU A 92 3.16 14.39 16.38
CA GLU A 92 4.25 15.25 15.93
C GLU A 92 3.75 16.22 14.85
N HIS A 93 4.63 16.59 13.93
CA HIS A 93 4.43 17.49 12.79
C HIS A 93 3.23 17.20 11.88
N TRP A 94 2.66 15.99 11.93
CA TRP A 94 1.49 15.63 11.13
C TRP A 94 0.17 16.08 11.75
N CYS A 95 0.17 16.32 13.06
CA CYS A 95 -0.97 16.84 13.78
C CYS A 95 -1.14 18.33 13.48
N LYS A 96 -2.40 18.75 13.38
CA LYS A 96 -2.78 20.14 13.07
C LYS A 96 -3.51 20.81 14.23
N GLU A 97 -3.54 20.17 15.40
CA GLU A 97 -4.01 20.80 16.63
C GLU A 97 -3.16 22.04 16.91
N GLY A 98 -3.79 23.13 17.35
CA GLY A 98 -3.14 24.45 17.52
C GLY A 98 -3.33 25.42 16.35
N ASN A 99 -3.95 25.00 15.24
CA ASN A 99 -4.43 25.94 14.22
C ASN A 99 -5.81 26.49 14.61
N GLU A 100 -6.05 27.78 14.37
CA GLU A 100 -7.28 28.51 14.74
C GLU A 100 -8.59 27.91 14.17
N ASN A 101 -8.49 26.99 13.20
CA ASN A 101 -9.62 26.29 12.57
C ASN A 101 -9.43 24.76 12.54
N TYR A 102 -8.72 24.19 13.52
CA TYR A 102 -8.52 22.75 13.58
C TYR A 102 -9.83 22.01 13.85
N SER A 103 -10.16 21.08 12.96
CA SER A 103 -11.24 20.12 13.14
C SER A 103 -10.83 18.79 12.54
N PHE A 104 -11.41 17.70 13.06
CA PHE A 104 -11.18 16.36 12.52
C PHE A 104 -11.98 16.17 11.22
N LYS A 105 -11.61 16.87 10.15
CA LYS A 105 -12.35 16.93 8.87
C LYS A 105 -12.75 15.58 8.27
N SER A 106 -12.04 14.51 8.61
CA SER A 106 -12.28 13.16 8.10
C SER A 106 -12.97 12.23 9.12
N LEU A 107 -13.22 12.69 10.36
CA LEU A 107 -14.05 11.99 11.34
C LEU A 107 -15.51 12.46 11.27
N PRO A 108 -16.48 11.59 11.63
CA PRO A 108 -17.88 11.98 11.76
C PRO A 108 -18.05 13.17 12.73
N GLY A 109 -18.77 14.20 12.30
CA GLY A 109 -19.05 15.38 13.13
C GLY A 109 -17.84 16.28 13.41
N GLY A 110 -16.66 16.01 12.82
CA GLY A 110 -15.48 16.87 12.97
C GLY A 110 -14.86 16.89 14.37
N LYS A 111 -15.29 15.98 15.24
CA LYS A 111 -14.94 15.90 16.67
C LYS A 111 -14.07 14.67 16.97
N PRO A 112 -13.36 14.66 18.11
CA PRO A 112 -12.72 13.46 18.62
C PRO A 112 -13.72 12.31 18.80
N LEU A 113 -13.24 11.08 18.68
CA LEU A 113 -13.99 9.87 19.02
C LEU A 113 -14.11 9.71 20.54
N SER A 114 -15.02 8.84 20.96
CA SER A 114 -15.27 8.54 22.37
C SER A 114 -15.75 7.10 22.52
N GLY A 115 -15.60 6.53 23.72
CA GLY A 115 -16.00 5.16 24.05
C GLY A 115 -14.82 4.19 24.13
N ASP A 116 -14.66 3.57 25.29
CA ASP A 116 -13.51 2.73 25.63
C ASP A 116 -13.47 1.45 24.78
N ASP A 117 -14.61 0.80 24.56
CA ASP A 117 -14.70 -0.40 23.72
C ASP A 117 -14.21 -0.16 22.28
N LEU A 118 -14.56 1.00 21.71
CA LEU A 118 -14.12 1.37 20.36
C LEU A 118 -12.62 1.70 20.36
N HIS A 119 -12.14 2.39 21.40
CA HIS A 119 -10.73 2.70 21.57
C HIS A 119 -9.89 1.43 21.62
N ASP A 120 -10.27 0.46 22.45
CA ASP A 120 -9.50 -0.77 22.68
C ASP A 120 -9.46 -1.67 21.43
N ASP A 121 -10.60 -1.83 20.75
CA ASP A 121 -10.65 -2.57 19.49
C ASP A 121 -9.77 -1.91 18.40
N LEU A 122 -9.75 -0.57 18.33
CA LEU A 122 -8.87 0.17 17.42
C LEU A 122 -7.41 0.04 17.81
N TYR A 123 -7.12 0.11 19.11
CA TYR A 123 -5.77 -0.01 19.64
C TYR A 123 -5.16 -1.37 19.29
N ILE A 124 -5.87 -2.47 19.49
CA ILE A 124 -5.41 -3.84 19.15
C ILE A 124 -5.04 -3.95 17.65
N VAL A 125 -5.88 -3.38 16.78
CA VAL A 125 -5.66 -3.40 15.33
C VAL A 125 -4.40 -2.61 14.96
N PHE A 126 -4.24 -1.39 15.49
CA PHE A 126 -3.07 -0.55 15.19
C PHE A 126 -1.78 -1.03 15.87
N GLU A 127 -1.87 -1.63 17.05
CA GLU A 127 -0.74 -2.24 17.74
C GLU A 127 -0.18 -3.40 16.91
N THR A 128 -1.05 -4.28 16.41
CA THR A 128 -0.66 -5.38 15.50
C THR A 128 0.06 -4.85 14.26
N MET A 129 -0.42 -3.75 13.67
CA MET A 129 0.23 -3.13 12.51
C MET A 129 1.58 -2.48 12.87
N SER A 130 1.66 -1.83 14.01
CA SER A 130 2.89 -1.19 14.50
C SER A 130 3.99 -2.22 14.81
N ASN A 131 3.61 -3.40 15.33
CA ASN A 131 4.49 -4.54 15.57
C ASN A 131 5.05 -5.10 14.25
N ASN A 132 4.28 -5.02 13.18
CA ASN A 132 4.72 -5.44 11.85
C ASN A 132 5.34 -4.32 11.00
N SER A 133 5.57 -3.12 11.57
CA SER A 133 5.95 -1.91 10.82
C SER A 133 7.23 -2.03 9.99
N LEU A 134 8.17 -2.89 10.39
CA LEU A 134 9.38 -3.19 9.60
C LEU A 134 9.05 -3.88 8.28
N LYS A 135 8.12 -4.84 8.27
CA LYS A 135 7.62 -5.47 7.03
C LYS A 135 6.82 -4.49 6.18
N LEU A 136 6.12 -3.54 6.80
CA LEU A 136 5.47 -2.43 6.09
C LEU A 136 6.50 -1.47 5.47
N ALA A 137 7.75 -1.51 5.93
CA ALA A 137 8.78 -0.56 5.54
C ALA A 137 9.40 -0.85 4.17
N THR A 138 9.45 -2.13 3.81
CA THR A 138 10.10 -2.67 2.62
C THR A 138 9.14 -2.91 1.47
N CYS A 139 7.85 -2.56 1.60
CA CYS A 139 6.87 -2.89 0.58
C CYS A 139 7.19 -2.25 -0.79
N GLY A 140 7.13 -3.09 -1.83
CA GLY A 140 7.29 -2.69 -3.23
C GLY A 140 5.94 -2.34 -3.87
N SER A 141 5.99 -1.92 -5.14
CA SER A 141 4.78 -1.75 -5.95
C SER A 141 4.81 -2.69 -7.15
N THR A 142 3.74 -3.46 -7.34
CA THR A 142 3.54 -4.30 -8.54
C THR A 142 3.15 -3.51 -9.79
N LYS A 143 2.92 -2.19 -9.67
CA LYS A 143 2.37 -1.36 -10.76
C LYS A 143 3.18 -1.42 -12.04
N ASP A 144 4.50 -1.50 -11.95
CA ASP A 144 5.36 -1.57 -13.14
C ASP A 144 5.23 -2.92 -13.86
N VAL A 145 5.13 -4.01 -13.09
CA VAL A 145 4.89 -5.36 -13.62
C VAL A 145 3.49 -5.46 -14.21
N GLU A 146 2.46 -4.93 -13.54
CA GLU A 146 1.10 -4.90 -14.06
C GLU A 146 0.99 -4.04 -15.33
N SER A 147 1.71 -2.91 -15.38
CA SER A 147 1.80 -2.08 -16.59
C SER A 147 2.43 -2.85 -17.74
N LEU A 148 3.52 -3.58 -17.49
CA LEU A 148 4.17 -4.39 -18.51
C LEU A 148 3.26 -5.54 -18.98
N ASN A 149 2.61 -6.24 -18.06
CA ASN A 149 1.63 -7.30 -18.40
C ASN A 149 0.49 -6.77 -19.26
N ARG A 150 -0.05 -5.58 -18.94
CA ARG A 150 -1.05 -4.92 -19.78
C ARG A 150 -0.53 -4.62 -21.19
N MET A 151 0.73 -4.20 -21.33
CA MET A 151 1.33 -3.98 -22.65
C MET A 151 1.50 -5.28 -23.44
N PHE A 152 1.86 -6.39 -22.79
CA PHE A 152 1.90 -7.69 -23.45
C PHE A 152 0.51 -8.12 -23.92
N SER A 153 -0.50 -8.01 -23.05
CA SER A 153 -1.87 -8.38 -23.40
C SER A 153 -2.46 -7.55 -24.53
N SER A 154 -2.06 -6.27 -24.67
CA SER A 154 -2.53 -5.44 -25.78
C SER A 154 -1.84 -5.76 -27.11
N LYS A 155 -0.54 -6.10 -27.07
CA LYS A 155 0.25 -6.39 -28.27
C LYS A 155 0.18 -7.84 -28.73
N ALA A 156 -0.10 -8.77 -27.82
CA ALA A 156 -0.27 -10.19 -28.09
C ALA A 156 -1.52 -10.70 -27.35
N PRO A 157 -2.72 -10.27 -27.75
CA PRO A 157 -3.95 -10.69 -27.12
C PRO A 157 -4.15 -12.21 -27.26
N TRP A 158 -4.56 -12.85 -26.17
CA TRP A 158 -4.82 -14.30 -26.10
C TRP A 158 -5.74 -14.84 -27.20
N ARG A 159 -6.67 -14.00 -27.68
CA ARG A 159 -7.65 -14.38 -28.71
C ARG A 159 -7.03 -14.64 -30.09
N ILE A 160 -5.76 -14.28 -30.30
CA ILE A 160 -5.08 -14.41 -31.59
C ILE A 160 -3.84 -15.29 -31.42
N CYS A 161 -3.72 -16.32 -32.28
CA CYS A 161 -2.56 -17.20 -32.27
C CYS A 161 -1.38 -16.52 -33.00
N TYR A 162 -0.34 -16.16 -32.24
CA TYR A 162 0.92 -15.63 -32.78
C TYR A 162 2.09 -16.60 -32.68
N SER A 163 1.90 -17.78 -32.08
CA SER A 163 2.96 -18.75 -31.78
C SER A 163 3.42 -19.58 -32.99
N THR A 164 2.73 -19.47 -34.12
CA THR A 164 3.04 -20.22 -35.36
C THR A 164 4.14 -19.56 -36.19
N SER A 165 4.68 -18.42 -35.76
CA SER A 165 5.77 -17.68 -36.42
C SER A 165 6.59 -16.91 -35.37
N GLU A 166 7.65 -16.23 -35.81
CA GLU A 166 8.43 -15.31 -34.96
C GLU A 166 7.63 -14.10 -34.46
N SER A 167 6.39 -13.91 -34.94
CA SER A 167 5.51 -12.79 -34.57
C SER A 167 5.35 -12.64 -33.06
N LEU A 168 5.20 -13.75 -32.31
CA LEU A 168 5.09 -13.68 -30.85
C LEU A 168 6.38 -13.14 -30.21
N ASN A 169 7.54 -13.67 -30.61
CA ASN A 169 8.84 -13.25 -30.08
C ASN A 169 9.12 -11.78 -30.39
N ASN A 170 8.84 -11.35 -31.62
CA ASN A 170 8.99 -9.95 -32.04
C ASN A 170 8.09 -9.01 -31.25
N ARG A 171 6.82 -9.40 -31.00
CA ARG A 171 5.89 -8.62 -30.18
C ARG A 171 6.35 -8.50 -28.73
N VAL A 172 6.83 -9.60 -28.14
CA VAL A 172 7.36 -9.61 -26.76
C VAL A 172 8.61 -8.72 -26.68
N ALA A 173 9.58 -8.90 -27.57
CA ALA A 173 10.81 -8.12 -27.61
C ALA A 173 10.53 -6.62 -27.79
N ALA A 174 9.68 -6.24 -28.75
CA ALA A 174 9.28 -4.86 -28.98
C ALA A 174 8.52 -4.24 -27.80
N THR A 175 7.79 -5.04 -27.02
CA THR A 175 7.10 -4.58 -25.80
C THR A 175 8.09 -4.24 -24.70
N VAL A 176 9.08 -5.09 -24.48
CA VAL A 176 10.15 -4.83 -23.50
C VAL A 176 10.95 -3.59 -23.91
N ALA A 177 11.34 -3.49 -25.18
CA ALA A 177 12.03 -2.32 -25.72
C ALA A 177 11.22 -1.03 -25.50
N GLN A 178 9.93 -1.04 -25.83
CA GLN A 178 9.06 0.12 -25.62
C GLN A 178 8.93 0.51 -24.15
N LYS A 179 8.89 -0.46 -23.22
CA LYS A 179 8.80 -0.18 -21.78
C LYS A 179 10.08 0.47 -21.24
N ASN A 180 11.23 0.01 -21.73
CA ASN A 180 12.54 0.45 -21.23
C ASN A 180 13.01 1.75 -21.88
N ILE A 181 12.79 1.89 -23.19
CA ILE A 181 13.31 3.01 -24.00
C ILE A 181 12.25 4.10 -24.19
N GLY A 182 10.97 3.76 -24.05
CA GLY A 182 9.84 4.64 -24.38
C GLY A 182 9.42 4.49 -25.84
N TYR A 183 8.55 5.39 -26.30
CA TYR A 183 8.14 5.51 -27.69
C TYR A 183 7.99 6.97 -28.08
N HIS A 184 8.30 7.27 -29.33
CA HIS A 184 8.10 8.57 -29.94
C HIS A 184 7.16 8.41 -31.13
N TYR A 185 6.35 9.43 -31.37
CA TYR A 185 5.55 9.50 -32.59
C TYR A 185 6.39 10.13 -33.68
N ILE A 186 6.49 9.47 -34.84
CA ILE A 186 7.03 10.10 -36.03
C ILE A 186 6.00 11.15 -36.45
N SER A 187 6.39 12.42 -36.38
CA SER A 187 5.47 13.55 -36.59
C SER A 187 5.30 13.87 -38.08
N GLU A 188 6.19 13.36 -38.94
CA GLU A 188 6.20 13.63 -40.37
C GLU A 188 6.48 12.35 -41.16
N LEU A 189 5.52 11.96 -42.00
CA LEU A 189 5.77 11.03 -43.09
C LEU A 189 6.38 11.86 -44.23
N HIS A 190 7.67 11.68 -44.50
CA HIS A 190 8.29 12.13 -45.75
C HIS A 190 7.89 11.22 -46.91
#